data_AF-A0A661CQD5-F1
#
_entry.id   AF-A0A661CQD5-F1
#
_cell.length_a   1.000
_cell.length_b   1.000
_cell.length_c   1.000
_cell.angle_alpha   90.00
_cell.angle_beta   90.00
_cell.angle_gamma   90.00
#
_symmetry.space_group_name_H-M   'P 1'
#
loop_
_entity.id
_entity.type
_entity.pdbx_description
1 polymer ?
#
loop_
_entity_poly.entity_id
_entity_poly.type
_entity_poly.pdbx_seq_one_letter_code
_entity_poly.pdbx_strand_id
1 'polypeptide(L)'
;MCEIKDYTDPNTKHLTMKELIEIVIHKVISTLAAILPMKMSVNNSARERKIARNFSIANEIKVIVHIELPPKRRTLKQSNWDLSNLQIQLGRKLKAIDAHPKVVSKDELPDLPWIVKSTTN
;
A
#
# COMPACT_ATOMS: atom_id res chain seq x y z
N MET A 1 -2.46 -0.47 6.46
CA MET A 1 -1.83 0.84 6.79
C MET A 1 -2.35 1.86 5.79
N CYS A 2 -2.86 3.00 6.25
CA CYS A 2 -3.28 4.11 5.39
C CYS A 2 -2.36 5.30 5.66
N GLU A 3 -1.98 6.03 4.63
CA GLU A 3 -1.20 7.26 4.75
C GLU A 3 -1.83 8.32 3.86
N ILE A 4 -2.02 9.51 4.42
CA ILE A 4 -2.56 10.67 3.72
C ILE A 4 -1.49 11.75 3.76
N LYS A 5 -1.19 12.34 2.61
CA LYS A 5 -0.23 13.45 2.49
C LYS A 5 -0.92 14.66 1.88
N ASP A 6 -0.80 15.80 2.55
CA ASP A 6 -1.20 17.08 2.00
C ASP A 6 -0.02 17.71 1.24
N TYR A 7 0.00 17.55 -0.07
CA TYR A 7 1.03 18.15 -0.93
C TYR A 7 0.84 19.64 -1.20
N THR A 8 -0.18 20.27 -0.60
CA THR A 8 -0.36 21.73 -0.65
C THR A 8 0.38 22.45 0.47
N ASP A 9 0.69 21.77 1.59
CA ASP A 9 1.55 22.29 2.65
C ASP A 9 3.02 22.39 2.16
N PRO A 10 3.64 23.58 2.19
CA PRO A 10 5.05 23.77 1.83
C PRO A 10 6.03 22.91 2.63
N ASN A 11 5.66 22.48 3.84
CA ASN A 11 6.50 21.65 4.71
C ASN A 11 6.41 20.15 4.39
N THR A 12 5.43 19.74 3.57
CA THR A 12 5.30 18.33 3.20
C THR A 12 6.45 17.91 2.30
N LYS A 13 7.18 16.85 2.72
CA LYS A 13 8.22 16.26 1.88
C LYS A 13 7.61 15.78 0.55
N HIS A 14 8.01 16.42 -0.53
CA HIS A 14 7.70 15.97 -1.89
C HIS A 14 8.44 14.67 -2.18
N LEU A 15 7.70 13.60 -2.41
CA LEU A 15 8.26 12.32 -2.82
C LEU A 15 8.45 12.29 -4.33
N THR A 16 9.53 11.64 -4.76
CA THR A 16 9.67 11.15 -6.14
C THR A 16 8.92 9.82 -6.31
N MET A 17 8.63 9.44 -7.56
CA MET A 17 8.04 8.13 -7.86
C MET A 17 8.91 6.97 -7.35
N LYS A 18 10.24 7.10 -7.48
CA LYS A 18 11.20 6.10 -6.97
C LYS A 18 11.10 5.95 -5.45
N GLU A 19 11.06 7.06 -4.71
CA GLU A 19 10.89 7.00 -3.26
C GLU A 19 9.55 6.41 -2.85
N LEU A 20 8.47 6.71 -3.58
CA LEU A 20 7.16 6.09 -3.35
C LEU A 20 7.24 4.56 -3.50
N ILE A 21 7.85 4.07 -4.58
CA ILE A 21 8.04 2.63 -4.83
C ILE A 21 8.78 1.98 -3.65
N GLU A 22 9.91 2.54 -3.23
CA GLU A 22 10.70 2.00 -2.12
C GLU A 22 9.92 2.01 -0.79
N ILE A 23 9.16 3.08 -0.52
CA ILE A 23 8.29 3.17 0.66
C ILE A 23 7.24 2.06 0.65
N VAL A 24 6.59 1.81 -0.49
CA VAL A 24 5.58 0.74 -0.60
C VAL A 24 6.22 -0.63 -0.37
N ILE A 25 7.35 -0.91 -1.02
CA ILE A 25 8.08 -2.17 -0.86
C ILE A 25 8.46 -2.39 0.60
N HIS A 26 9.04 -1.37 1.24
CA HIS A 26 9.47 -1.45 2.63
C HIS A 26 8.29 -1.72 3.56
N LYS A 27 7.13 -1.09 3.34
CA LYS A 27 5.92 -1.36 4.13
C LYS A 27 5.46 -2.80 4.00
N VAL A 28 5.47 -3.36 2.78
CA VAL A 28 5.10 -4.76 2.56
C VAL A 28 6.06 -5.67 3.30
N ILE A 29 7.37 -5.52 3.10
CA ILE A 29 8.38 -6.36 3.72
C ILE A 29 8.34 -6.25 5.24
N SER A 30 8.29 -5.04 5.79
CA SER A 30 8.24 -4.82 7.24
C SER A 30 6.97 -5.40 7.87
N THR A 31 5.83 -5.33 7.17
CA THR A 31 4.59 -5.98 7.63
C THR A 31 4.75 -7.51 7.68
N LEU A 32 5.34 -8.11 6.64
CA LEU A 32 5.57 -9.55 6.61
C LEU A 32 6.61 -9.99 7.65
N ALA A 33 7.69 -9.23 7.83
CA ALA A 33 8.70 -9.48 8.85
C ALA A 33 8.11 -9.42 10.27
N ALA A 34 7.08 -8.60 10.49
CA ALA A 34 6.39 -8.51 11.77
C ALA A 34 5.51 -9.74 12.09
N ILE A 35 5.12 -10.56 11.11
CA ILE A 35 4.23 -11.71 11.34
C ILE A 35 4.82 -12.73 12.33
N LEU A 36 6.11 -13.04 12.21
CA LEU A 36 6.77 -14.01 13.09
C LEU A 36 6.79 -13.56 14.57
N PRO A 37 7.32 -12.37 14.92
CA PRO A 37 7.25 -11.89 16.29
C PRO A 37 5.80 -11.66 16.73
N MET A 38 4.88 -11.29 15.82
CA MET A 38 3.46 -11.16 16.13
C MET A 38 2.83 -12.47 16.61
N LYS A 39 3.25 -13.60 16.03
CA LYS A 39 2.77 -14.95 16.40
C LYS A 39 3.34 -15.43 17.73
N MET A 40 4.59 -15.10 18.04
CA MET A 40 5.33 -15.66 19.19
C MET A 40 5.20 -14.82 20.47
N SER A 41 5.03 -13.50 20.36
CA SER A 41 5.01 -12.63 21.54
C SER A 41 3.73 -12.80 22.37
N VAL A 42 3.92 -13.07 23.66
CA VAL A 42 2.85 -13.20 24.68
C VAL A 42 2.14 -11.86 24.89
N ASN A 43 2.85 -10.75 24.71
CA ASN A 43 2.36 -9.40 24.99
C ASN A 43 1.43 -8.84 23.92
N ASN A 44 1.32 -9.50 22.76
CA ASN A 44 0.48 -9.00 21.68
C ASN A 44 -1.01 -9.18 21.99
N SER A 45 -1.85 -8.36 21.36
CA SER A 45 -3.29 -8.52 21.47
C SER A 45 -3.76 -9.83 20.83
N ALA A 46 -4.91 -10.34 21.28
CA ALA A 46 -5.53 -11.52 20.66
C ALA A 46 -5.80 -11.30 19.16
N ARG A 47 -6.11 -10.07 18.76
CA ARG A 47 -6.32 -9.67 17.37
C ARG A 47 -5.05 -9.81 16.53
N GLU A 48 -3.93 -9.29 17.01
CA GLU A 48 -2.64 -9.40 16.31
C GLU A 48 -2.18 -10.85 16.16
N ARG A 49 -2.33 -11.67 17.20
CA ARG A 49 -2.03 -13.10 17.11
C ARG A 49 -2.93 -13.82 16.09
N LYS A 50 -4.21 -13.47 16.00
CA LYS A 50 -5.13 -14.01 14.99
C LYS A 50 -4.69 -13.64 13.58
N ILE A 51 -4.31 -12.38 13.35
CA ILE A 51 -3.78 -11.92 12.06
C ILE A 51 -2.51 -12.72 11.71
N ALA A 52 -1.56 -12.83 12.63
CA ALA A 52 -0.31 -13.55 12.38
C ALA A 52 -0.52 -15.04 12.09
N ARG A 53 -1.46 -15.70 12.77
CA ARG A 53 -1.86 -17.09 12.48
C ARG A 53 -2.46 -17.22 11.09
N ASN A 54 -3.40 -16.35 10.71
CA ASN A 54 -4.02 -16.36 9.39
C ASN A 54 -2.97 -16.17 8.28
N PHE A 55 -2.03 -15.24 8.47
CA PHE A 55 -0.91 -15.04 7.53
C PHE A 55 0.03 -16.25 7.46
N SER A 56 0.34 -16.89 8.61
CA SER A 56 1.28 -18.02 8.66
C SER A 56 0.79 -19.28 7.94
N ILE A 57 -0.53 -19.43 7.77
CA ILE A 57 -1.15 -20.59 7.09
C ILE A 57 -1.64 -20.25 5.68
N ALA A 58 -1.50 -18.99 5.25
CA ALA A 58 -1.91 -18.58 3.93
C ALA A 58 -0.98 -19.20 2.87
N ASN A 59 -1.56 -19.82 1.85
CA ASN A 59 -0.81 -20.36 0.72
C ASN A 59 -0.36 -19.26 -0.26
N GLU A 60 -0.99 -18.09 -0.18
CA GLU A 60 -0.72 -16.97 -1.07
C GLU A 60 -0.94 -15.64 -0.33
N ILE A 61 -0.14 -14.64 -0.70
CA ILE A 61 -0.29 -13.26 -0.26
C ILE A 61 -0.52 -12.40 -1.49
N LYS A 62 -1.58 -11.59 -1.48
CA LYS A 62 -1.87 -10.60 -2.52
C LYS A 62 -1.52 -9.20 -2.03
N VAL A 63 -0.77 -8.46 -2.83
CA VAL A 63 -0.39 -7.06 -2.57
C VAL A 63 -1.27 -6.15 -3.41
N ILE A 64 -2.12 -5.38 -2.73
CA ILE A 64 -3.00 -4.40 -3.36
C ILE A 64 -2.64 -3.03 -2.80
N VAL A 65 -2.25 -2.12 -3.68
CA VAL A 65 -1.89 -0.75 -3.35
C VAL A 65 -3.00 0.16 -3.83
N HIS A 66 -3.84 0.58 -2.89
CA HIS A 66 -4.83 1.62 -3.14
C HIS A 66 -4.15 2.98 -3.05
N ILE A 67 -4.18 3.77 -4.13
CA ILE A 67 -3.62 5.13 -4.16
C ILE A 67 -4.61 6.11 -4.80
N GLU A 68 -4.87 7.19 -4.08
CA GLU A 68 -5.64 8.33 -4.58
C GLU A 68 -4.67 9.46 -4.92
N LEU A 69 -4.71 9.91 -6.17
CA LEU A 69 -3.92 11.06 -6.60
C LEU A 69 -4.72 12.35 -6.40
N PRO A 70 -4.06 13.47 -6.10
CA PRO A 70 -4.73 14.76 -6.09
C PRO A 70 -5.32 15.07 -7.47
N PRO A 71 -6.39 15.90 -7.55
CA PRO A 71 -6.96 16.32 -8.83
C PRO A 71 -5.91 16.86 -9.77
N LYS A 72 -6.08 16.67 -11.08
CA LYS A 72 -5.15 17.19 -12.10
C LYS A 72 -5.02 18.72 -11.98
N ARG A 73 -3.91 19.17 -11.40
CA ARG A 73 -3.53 20.58 -11.24
C ARG A 73 -2.07 20.74 -11.67
N ARG A 74 -1.74 21.83 -12.38
CA ARG A 74 -0.38 22.06 -12.90
C ARG A 74 0.69 22.21 -11.80
N THR A 75 0.29 22.62 -10.60
CA THR A 75 1.20 22.91 -9.48
C THR A 75 1.62 21.67 -8.69
N LEU A 76 0.82 20.60 -8.71
CA LEU A 76 1.10 19.37 -7.96
C LEU A 76 1.63 18.29 -8.92
N LYS A 77 2.93 18.02 -8.83
CA LYS A 77 3.60 16.99 -9.65
C LYS A 77 2.98 15.60 -9.45
N GLN A 78 2.46 15.33 -8.26
CA GLN A 78 1.87 14.06 -7.86
C GLN A 78 0.56 13.75 -8.58
N SER A 79 -0.16 14.78 -9.06
CA SER A 79 -1.38 14.59 -9.86
C SER A 79 -1.11 13.91 -11.21
N ASN A 80 0.15 13.88 -11.66
CA ASN A 80 0.57 13.31 -12.94
C ASN A 80 1.44 12.06 -12.77
N TRP A 81 1.42 11.43 -11.59
CA TRP A 81 2.15 10.20 -11.36
C TRP A 81 1.61 9.05 -12.23
N ASP A 82 2.53 8.37 -12.91
CA ASP A 82 2.21 7.16 -13.68
C ASP A 82 2.12 5.95 -12.74
N LEU A 83 0.89 5.57 -12.41
CA LEU A 83 0.58 4.41 -11.57
C LEU A 83 0.88 3.08 -12.28
N SER A 84 0.93 3.04 -13.61
CA SER A 84 1.29 1.84 -14.36
C SER A 84 2.76 1.50 -14.15
N ASN A 85 3.63 2.51 -14.16
CA ASN A 85 5.04 2.33 -13.80
C ASN A 85 5.18 1.85 -12.35
N LEU A 86 4.42 2.41 -11.40
CA LEU A 86 4.40 1.90 -10.02
C LEU A 86 4.05 0.39 -9.99
N GLN A 87 2.98 -0.02 -10.66
CA GLN A 87 2.56 -1.43 -10.71
C GLN A 87 3.64 -2.34 -11.31
N ILE A 88 4.24 -1.94 -12.43
CA ILE A 88 5.32 -2.70 -13.09
C ILE A 88 6.51 -2.88 -12.14
N GLN A 89 6.94 -1.80 -11.47
CA GLN A 89 8.09 -1.84 -10.57
C GLN A 89 7.79 -2.71 -9.34
N LEU A 90 6.58 -2.62 -8.77
CA LEU A 90 6.15 -3.50 -7.68
C LEU A 90 6.14 -4.97 -8.11
N GLY A 91 5.61 -5.30 -9.28
CA GLY A 91 5.63 -6.67 -9.79
C GLY A 91 7.04 -7.23 -9.96
N ARG A 92 8.01 -6.40 -10.36
CA ARG A 92 9.43 -6.81 -10.45
C ARG A 92 10.07 -7.01 -9.08
N LYS A 93 9.79 -6.12 -8.13
CA LYS A 93 10.47 -6.09 -6.81
C LYS A 93 9.84 -7.01 -5.77
N LEU A 94 8.53 -7.25 -5.86
CA LEU A 94 7.76 -8.08 -4.93
C LEU A 94 7.42 -9.45 -5.51
N LYS A 95 8.01 -9.86 -6.65
CA LYS A 95 7.69 -11.10 -7.36
C LYS A 95 7.70 -12.36 -6.48
N ALA A 96 8.58 -12.42 -5.49
CA ALA A 96 8.68 -13.55 -4.56
C ALA A 96 7.54 -13.59 -3.52
N ILE A 97 6.82 -12.48 -3.32
CA ILE A 97 5.70 -12.34 -2.39
C ILE A 97 4.39 -12.43 -3.16
N ASP A 98 4.26 -11.62 -4.22
CA ASP A 98 3.11 -11.60 -5.13
C ASP A 98 3.62 -11.30 -6.54
N ALA A 99 3.38 -12.21 -7.47
CA ALA A 99 3.77 -12.04 -8.87
C ALA A 99 2.93 -10.99 -9.61
N HIS A 100 1.73 -10.67 -9.08
CA HIS A 100 0.78 -9.77 -9.73
C HIS A 100 0.19 -8.73 -8.75
N PRO A 101 1.03 -7.86 -8.15
CA PRO A 101 0.53 -6.76 -7.33
C PRO A 101 -0.39 -5.86 -8.15
N LYS A 102 -1.46 -5.37 -7.52
CA LYS A 102 -2.39 -4.43 -8.16
C LYS A 102 -2.21 -3.03 -7.58
N VAL A 103 -2.18 -2.02 -8.45
CA VAL A 103 -2.32 -0.62 -8.06
C VAL A 103 -3.70 -0.17 -8.50
N VAL A 104 -4.49 0.33 -7.56
CA VAL A 104 -5.90 0.65 -7.76
C VAL A 104 -6.23 2.05 -7.23
N SER A 105 -7.28 2.65 -7.75
CA SER A 105 -7.89 3.86 -7.23
C SER A 105 -9.39 3.61 -7.04
N LYS A 106 -10.11 4.54 -6.42
CA LYS A 106 -11.57 4.50 -6.30
C LYS A 106 -12.27 4.55 -7.67
N ASP A 107 -11.65 5.19 -8.66
CA ASP A 107 -12.24 5.39 -9.99
C ASP A 107 -12.04 4.15 -10.86
N GLU A 108 -11.01 3.35 -10.57
CA GLU A 108 -10.68 2.08 -11.22
C GLU A 108 -10.67 0.95 -10.17
N LEU A 109 -11.84 0.68 -9.58
CA LEU A 109 -12.02 -0.39 -8.59
C LEU A 109 -12.28 -1.73 -9.28
N PRO A 110 -11.38 -2.71 -9.19
CA PRO A 110 -11.75 -4.11 -9.41
C PRO A 110 -12.66 -4.60 -8.27
N ASP A 111 -13.16 -5.83 -8.39
CA ASP A 111 -13.90 -6.50 -7.30
C ASP A 111 -12.97 -6.70 -6.09
N LEU A 112 -12.99 -5.74 -5.16
CA LEU A 112 -12.18 -5.69 -3.95
C LEU A 112 -13.03 -6.04 -2.72
N PRO A 113 -12.46 -6.69 -1.70
CA PRO A 113 -13.20 -7.07 -0.50
C PRO A 113 -13.50 -5.89 0.45
N TRP A 114 -13.22 -4.66 0.03
CA TRP A 114 -13.55 -3.43 0.75
C TRP A 114 -14.13 -2.38 -0.19
N ILE A 115 -14.90 -1.45 0.38
CA ILE A 115 -15.51 -0.33 -0.34
C ILE A 115 -14.85 0.96 0.13
N VAL A 116 -14.43 1.80 -0.81
CA VAL A 116 -13.99 3.17 -0.52
C VAL A 116 -15.16 4.11 -0.74
N LYS A 117 -15.59 4.79 0.32
CA LYS A 117 -16.65 5.81 0.25
C LYS A 117 -16.01 7.19 0.14
N SER A 118 -16.41 7.96 -0.86
CA SER A 118 -16.14 9.40 -0.85
C SER A 118 -17.08 10.07 0.15
N THR A 119 -16.54 10.76 1.14
CA THR A 119 -17.32 11.74 1.90
C THR A 119 -17.52 12.95 1.00
N THR A 120 -18.74 13.16 0.50
CA THR A 120 -19.11 14.44 -0.09
C THR A 120 -19.05 15.48 1.03
N ASN A 121 -18.12 16.43 0.92
CA ASN A 121 -18.16 17.65 1.73
C ASN A 121 -19.12 18.66 1.11
#